data_AF-A0A420E014-F1
#
_entry.id   AF-A0A420E014-F1
#
_cell.length_a   1.000
_cell.length_b   1.000
_cell.length_c   1.000
_cell.angle_alpha   90.00
_cell.angle_beta   90.00
_cell.angle_gamma   90.00
#
_symmetry.space_group_name_H-M   'P 1'
#
loop_
_entity.id
_entity.type
_entity.pdbx_description
1 polymer ?
#
loop_
_entity_poly.entity_id
_entity_poly.type
_entity_poly.pdbx_seq_one_letter_code
_entity_poly.pdbx_strand_id
1 'polypeptide(L)'
;MNSLRAFGSLLYFIIFFGGLYFLWNYGNIAFFFGKTTKVNAQIDSIKVVYGTAGRGYHQKIYYQYKFENKIYSSNFRNKATMWEPIQENDSLQLKVSNNNPKNNKVIGVYFSY
;
A
#
# COMPACT_ATOMS: atom_id res chain seq x y z
N MET A 1 -16.21 41.40 8.76
CA MET A 1 -15.05 40.60 9.22
C MET A 1 -15.41 39.16 9.66
N ASN A 2 -16.66 38.84 10.01
CA ASN A 2 -17.03 37.50 10.49
C ASN A 2 -17.20 36.45 9.39
N SER A 3 -17.63 36.84 8.18
CA SER A 3 -17.87 35.93 7.06
C SER A 3 -16.58 35.33 6.47
N LEU A 4 -15.51 36.12 6.34
CA LEU A 4 -14.22 35.65 5.82
C LEU A 4 -13.53 34.68 6.78
N ARG A 5 -13.63 34.93 8.10
CA ARG A 5 -13.14 34.01 9.13
C ARG A 5 -13.94 32.71 9.15
N ALA A 6 -15.27 32.79 9.06
CA ALA A 6 -16.13 31.60 8.98
C ALA A 6 -15.85 30.75 7.74
N PHE A 7 -15.61 31.38 6.57
CA PHE A 7 -15.23 30.68 5.35
C PHE A 7 -13.86 30.00 5.48
N GLY A 8 -12.87 30.68 6.07
CA GLY A 8 -11.56 30.09 6.37
C GLY A 8 -11.64 28.90 7.32
N SER A 9 -12.47 28.99 8.36
CA SER A 9 -12.72 27.87 9.28
C SER A 9 -13.39 26.69 8.57
N LEU A 10 -14.40 26.94 7.72
CA LEU A 10 -15.07 25.89 6.96
C LEU A 10 -14.11 25.17 5.99
N LEU A 11 -13.27 25.94 5.27
CA LEU A 11 -12.26 25.38 4.38
C LEU A 11 -11.25 24.52 5.14
N TYR A 12 -10.79 24.98 6.30
CA TYR A 12 -9.89 24.21 7.15
C TYR A 12 -10.54 22.89 7.60
N PHE A 13 -11.80 22.91 8.00
CA PHE A 13 -12.55 21.70 8.35
C PHE A 13 -12.61 20.71 7.19
N ILE A 14 -12.94 21.16 5.98
CA ILE A 14 -13.01 20.29 4.79
C ILE A 14 -11.65 19.66 4.49
N ILE A 15 -10.57 20.44 4.55
CA ILE A 15 -9.20 19.93 4.30
C ILE A 15 -8.81 18.93 5.38
N PHE A 16 -9.09 19.22 6.65
CA PHE A 16 -8.75 18.36 7.78
C PHE A 16 -9.49 17.02 7.71
N PHE A 17 -10.82 17.04 7.61
CA PHE A 17 -11.63 15.82 7.55
C PHE A 17 -11.44 15.06 6.24
N GLY A 18 -11.25 15.78 5.11
CA GLY A 18 -10.90 15.17 3.83
C GLY A 18 -9.55 14.47 3.88
N GLY A 19 -8.55 15.08 4.51
CA GLY A 19 -7.24 14.47 4.75
C GLY A 19 -7.35 13.22 5.63
N LEU A 20 -8.14 13.28 6.71
CA LEU A 20 -8.38 12.13 7.57
C LEU A 20 -9.03 10.97 6.81
N TYR A 21 -10.05 11.27 6.00
CA TYR A 21 -10.74 10.30 5.16
C TYR A 21 -9.80 9.65 4.13
N PHE A 22 -8.94 10.46 3.48
CA PHE A 22 -7.94 9.95 2.55
C PHE A 22 -6.94 9.01 3.25
N LEU A 23 -6.42 9.42 4.40
CA LEU A 23 -5.48 8.60 5.18
C LEU A 23 -6.11 7.31 5.72
N TRP A 24 -7.42 7.31 6.00
CA TRP A 24 -8.15 6.12 6.39
C TRP A 24 -8.31 5.14 5.21
N ASN A 25 -8.73 5.62 4.05
CA ASN A 25 -9.07 4.73 2.93
C ASN A 25 -7.86 4.27 2.12
N TYR A 26 -6.86 5.13 1.97
CA TYR A 26 -5.70 4.92 1.09
C TYR A 26 -4.36 5.00 1.84
N GLY A 27 -4.37 5.52 3.06
CA GLY A 27 -3.17 5.64 3.88
C GLY A 27 -2.97 4.48 4.84
N ASN A 28 -1.94 4.62 5.66
CA ASN A 28 -1.55 3.58 6.62
C ASN A 28 -2.49 3.50 7.84
N ILE A 29 -3.35 4.51 8.08
CA ILE A 29 -4.13 4.62 9.32
C ILE A 29 -5.09 3.43 9.49
N ALA A 30 -5.72 2.96 8.41
CA ALA A 30 -6.56 1.77 8.46
C ALA A 30 -5.81 0.51 8.91
N PHE A 31 -4.49 0.40 8.69
CA PHE A 31 -3.72 -0.75 9.17
C PHE A 31 -3.35 -0.68 10.66
N PHE A 32 -3.44 0.50 11.28
CA PHE A 32 -3.19 0.70 12.70
C PHE A 32 -4.46 0.54 13.54
N PHE A 33 -5.58 1.09 13.06
CA PHE A 33 -6.83 1.13 13.84
C PHE A 33 -7.95 0.23 13.28
N GLY A 34 -7.85 -0.20 12.02
CA GLY A 34 -8.86 -1.03 11.38
C GLY A 34 -8.62 -2.53 11.58
N LYS A 35 -9.70 -3.31 11.43
CA LYS A 35 -9.60 -4.77 11.35
C LYS A 35 -8.88 -5.17 10.07
N THR A 36 -7.91 -6.06 10.22
CA THR A 36 -7.06 -6.51 9.13
C THR A 36 -6.84 -8.00 9.21
N THR A 37 -6.69 -8.63 8.06
CA THR A 37 -6.42 -10.05 7.92
C THR A 37 -5.11 -10.25 7.18
N LYS A 38 -4.33 -11.25 7.62
CA LYS A 38 -3.12 -11.67 6.92
C LYS A 38 -3.48 -12.63 5.79
N VAL A 39 -2.96 -12.39 4.60
CA VAL A 39 -3.15 -13.28 3.44
C VAL A 39 -1.83 -13.46 2.71
N ASN A 40 -1.69 -14.57 1.99
CA ASN A 40 -0.57 -14.79 1.10
C ASN A 40 -0.92 -14.26 -0.30
N ALA A 41 0.08 -13.74 -0.98
CA ALA A 41 -0.01 -13.25 -2.35
C ALA A 41 1.04 -13.92 -3.22
N GLN A 42 0.64 -14.19 -4.46
CA GLN A 42 1.50 -14.72 -5.51
C GLN A 42 2.01 -13.57 -6.37
N ILE A 43 3.27 -13.63 -6.75
CA ILE A 43 3.87 -12.65 -7.64
C ILE A 43 3.49 -12.98 -9.08
N ASP A 44 2.96 -11.98 -9.79
CA ASP A 44 2.58 -12.11 -11.20
C ASP A 44 3.75 -11.72 -12.12
N SER A 45 4.46 -10.65 -11.76
CA SER A 45 5.59 -10.14 -12.55
C SER A 45 6.42 -9.13 -11.75
N ILE A 46 7.68 -8.98 -12.15
CA ILE A 46 8.60 -8.02 -11.55
C ILE A 46 9.16 -7.09 -12.64
N LYS A 47 9.13 -5.78 -12.38
CA LYS A 47 9.76 -4.78 -13.25
C LYS A 47 10.88 -4.08 -12.50
N VAL A 48 12.09 -4.13 -13.04
CA VAL A 48 13.22 -3.35 -12.53
C VAL A 48 13.09 -1.91 -13.01
N VAL A 49 13.19 -0.96 -12.07
CA VAL A 49 13.15 0.48 -12.36
C VAL A 49 14.47 1.10 -11.92
N TYR A 50 15.27 1.51 -12.90
CA TYR A 50 16.55 2.16 -12.69
C TYR A 50 16.36 3.63 -12.33
N GLY A 51 17.08 4.09 -11.30
CA GLY A 51 17.16 5.51 -10.97
C GLY A 51 18.00 6.26 -12.00
N THR A 52 17.78 7.56 -12.12
CA THR A 52 18.67 8.43 -12.88
C THR A 52 20.01 8.60 -12.16
N ALA A 53 21.10 8.63 -12.94
CA ALA A 53 22.46 8.97 -12.48
C ALA A 53 22.94 8.22 -11.22
N GLY A 54 23.00 6.88 -11.27
CA GLY A 54 23.67 6.08 -10.22
C GLY A 54 22.90 5.88 -8.92
N ARG A 55 21.64 6.31 -8.82
CA ARG A 55 20.79 6.15 -7.62
C ARG A 55 20.25 4.73 -7.37
N GLY A 56 20.94 3.70 -7.87
CA GLY A 56 20.55 2.29 -7.77
C GLY A 56 19.28 1.95 -8.56
N TYR A 57 18.72 0.76 -8.29
CA TYR A 57 17.44 0.31 -8.84
C TYR A 57 16.45 -0.08 -7.74
N HIS A 58 15.17 -0.16 -8.08
CA HIS A 58 14.16 -0.80 -7.25
C HIS A 58 13.34 -1.77 -8.08
N GLN A 59 12.77 -2.78 -7.42
CA GLN A 59 11.84 -3.70 -8.07
C GLN A 59 10.42 -3.21 -7.83
N LYS A 60 9.64 -3.04 -8.89
CA LYS A 60 8.19 -2.89 -8.82
C LYS A 60 7.58 -4.27 -9.03
N ILE A 61 6.98 -4.81 -7.97
CA ILE A 61 6.47 -6.17 -7.91
C ILE A 61 4.95 -6.10 -8.02
N TYR A 62 4.40 -6.78 -9.01
CA TYR A 62 2.97 -6.94 -9.23
C TYR A 62 2.56 -8.30 -8.68
N TYR A 63 1.46 -8.34 -7.94
CA TYR A 63 1.01 -9.56 -7.25
C TYR A 63 -0.51 -9.63 -7.18
N GLN A 64 -0.98 -10.86 -6.99
CA GLN A 64 -2.38 -11.20 -6.76
C GLN A 64 -2.57 -11.88 -5.40
N TYR A 65 -3.72 -11.62 -4.79
CA TYR A 65 -4.14 -12.28 -3.56
C TYR A 65 -5.63 -12.54 -3.55
N LYS A 66 -6.03 -13.57 -2.82
CA LYS A 66 -7.43 -13.94 -2.62
C LYS A 66 -7.89 -13.48 -1.25
N PHE A 67 -9.01 -12.76 -1.21
CA PHE A 67 -9.69 -12.36 0.02
C PHE A 67 -11.20 -12.54 -0.17
N GLU A 68 -11.87 -13.26 0.74
CA GLU A 68 -13.31 -13.54 0.67
C GLU A 68 -13.78 -14.05 -0.70
N ASN A 69 -13.07 -15.02 -1.27
CA ASN A 69 -13.33 -15.59 -2.59
C ASN A 69 -13.20 -14.65 -3.80
N LYS A 70 -12.71 -13.43 -3.61
CA LYS A 70 -12.39 -12.49 -4.70
C LYS A 70 -10.88 -12.37 -4.87
N ILE A 71 -10.44 -12.22 -6.11
CA ILE A 71 -9.04 -12.00 -6.46
C ILE A 71 -8.83 -10.50 -6.61
N TYR A 72 -7.75 -10.01 -6.00
CA TYR A 72 -7.32 -8.62 -6.07
C TYR A 72 -5.89 -8.57 -6.59
N SER A 73 -5.60 -7.54 -7.37
CA SER A 73 -4.25 -7.26 -7.87
C SER A 73 -3.75 -5.95 -7.30
N SER A 74 -2.46 -5.90 -6.99
CA SER A 74 -1.80 -4.71 -6.46
C SER A 74 -0.33 -4.72 -6.86
N ASN A 75 0.39 -3.66 -6.49
CA ASN A 75 1.83 -3.60 -6.67
C ASN A 75 2.50 -2.95 -5.47
N PHE A 76 3.78 -3.24 -5.28
CA PHE A 76 4.60 -2.56 -4.30
C PHE A 76 6.02 -2.34 -4.81
N ARG A 77 6.72 -1.40 -4.18
CA ARG A 77 8.11 -1.09 -4.48
C ARG A 77 9.01 -1.78 -3.45
N ASN A 78 9.79 -2.76 -3.88
CA ASN A 78 10.90 -3.29 -3.10
C ASN A 78 12.14 -2.41 -3.31
N LYS A 79 12.58 -1.75 -2.24
CA LYS A 79 13.84 -0.98 -2.23
C LYS A 79 14.98 -1.94 -1.87
N ALA A 80 16.17 -1.69 -2.39
CA ALA A 80 17.35 -2.53 -2.13
C ALA A 80 17.69 -2.71 -0.64
N THR A 81 17.23 -1.81 0.23
CA THR A 81 17.46 -1.87 1.69
C THR A 81 16.35 -2.58 2.46
N MET A 82 15.27 -3.01 1.80
CA MET A 82 14.09 -3.54 2.48
C MET A 82 14.12 -5.07 2.55
N TRP A 83 14.34 -5.70 1.41
CA TRP A 83 14.48 -7.14 1.27
C TRP A 83 15.53 -7.45 0.21
N GLU A 84 16.06 -8.68 0.25
CA GLU A 84 16.82 -9.24 -0.86
C GLU A 84 16.02 -9.19 -2.17
N PRO A 85 16.68 -9.27 -3.34
CA PRO A 85 15.98 -9.27 -4.62
C PRO A 85 14.94 -10.39 -4.67
N ILE A 86 13.68 -9.99 -4.78
CA ILE A 86 12.54 -10.92 -4.81
C ILE A 86 12.43 -11.50 -6.21
N GLN A 87 12.10 -12.78 -6.32
CA GLN A 87 11.93 -13.54 -7.55
C GLN A 87 10.44 -13.86 -7.79
N GLU A 88 10.09 -14.29 -9.00
CA GLU A 88 8.68 -14.53 -9.38
C GLU A 88 8.08 -15.79 -8.74
N ASN A 89 8.92 -16.75 -8.34
CA ASN A 89 8.54 -17.95 -7.59
C ASN A 89 8.33 -17.69 -6.09
N ASP A 90 8.81 -16.56 -5.57
CA ASP A 90 8.61 -16.18 -4.18
C ASP A 90 7.13 -15.84 -3.91
N SER A 91 6.75 -15.85 -2.62
CA SER A 91 5.43 -15.40 -2.21
C SER A 91 5.51 -14.28 -1.17
N LEU A 92 4.48 -13.44 -1.14
CA LEU A 92 4.41 -12.30 -0.24
C LEU A 92 3.38 -12.56 0.86
N GLN A 93 3.66 -12.10 2.08
CA GLN A 93 2.67 -11.98 3.12
C GLN A 93 2.12 -10.56 3.16
N LEU A 94 0.81 -10.42 3.02
CA LEU A 94 0.10 -9.15 3.07
C LEU A 94 -0.70 -9.01 4.36
N LYS A 95 -0.85 -7.77 4.83
CA LYS A 95 -1.91 -7.32 5.72
C LYS A 95 -2.95 -6.59 4.87
N VAL A 96 -4.20 -7.06 4.86
CA VAL A 96 -5.31 -6.53 4.06
C VAL A 96 -6.36 -5.91 5.00
N SER A 97 -6.91 -4.75 4.65
CA SER A 97 -8.02 -4.14 5.39
C SER A 97 -9.33 -4.85 5.09
N ASN A 98 -10.04 -5.32 6.11
CA ASN A 98 -11.28 -6.07 5.91
C ASN A 98 -12.40 -5.19 5.34
N ASN A 99 -12.40 -3.90 5.69
CA ASN A 99 -13.41 -2.94 5.22
C ASN A 99 -13.12 -2.44 3.80
N ASN A 100 -11.86 -2.44 3.38
CA ASN A 100 -11.45 -2.05 2.03
C ASN A 100 -10.33 -2.98 1.55
N PRO A 101 -10.65 -4.15 0.97
CA PRO A 101 -9.65 -5.15 0.59
C PRO A 101 -8.62 -4.66 -0.43
N LYS A 102 -8.92 -3.59 -1.20
CA LYS A 102 -7.94 -2.96 -2.09
C LYS A 102 -6.79 -2.30 -1.32
N ASN A 103 -7.03 -1.85 -0.10
CA ASN A 103 -6.00 -1.33 0.78
C ASN A 103 -5.24 -2.50 1.43
N ASN A 104 -4.02 -2.74 0.96
CA ASN A 104 -3.18 -3.83 1.41
C ASN A 104 -1.72 -3.35 1.61
N LYS A 105 -0.97 -4.06 2.46
CA LYS A 105 0.43 -3.76 2.78
C LYS A 105 1.24 -5.05 2.84
N VAL A 106 2.35 -5.10 2.11
CA VAL A 106 3.33 -6.19 2.24
C VAL A 106 4.02 -6.10 3.59
N ILE A 107 4.01 -7.20 4.35
CA ILE A 107 4.60 -7.31 5.68
C ILE A 107 5.70 -8.38 5.76
N GLY A 108 5.81 -9.26 4.76
CA GLY A 108 6.85 -10.28 4.70
C GLY A 108 7.00 -10.89 3.31
N VAL A 109 8.10 -11.61 3.12
CA VAL A 109 8.45 -12.35 1.90
C VAL A 109 8.86 -13.76 2.29
N TYR A 110 8.38 -14.75 1.55
CA TYR A 110 8.80 -16.15 1.66
C TYR A 110 9.62 -16.49 0.42
N PHE A 111 10.93 -16.60 0.61
CA PHE A 111 11.87 -16.94 -0.45
C PHE A 111 11.81 -18.43 -0.77
N SER A 112 11.66 -18.74 -2.05
CA SER A 112 11.80 -20.10 -2.57
C SER A 112 13.24 -20.30 -3.04
N TYR A 113 14.05 -20.94 -2.20
CA TYR A 113 15.42 -21.38 -2.54
C TYR A 113 15.40 -22.72 -3.27
#